data_AF-A0A2L1VEV4-F1
#
_entry.id   AF-A0A2L1VEV4-F1
#
_cell.length_a   1.000
_cell.length_b   1.000
_cell.length_c   1.000
_cell.angle_alpha   90.00
_cell.angle_beta   90.00
_cell.angle_gamma   90.00
#
_symmetry.space_group_name_H-M   'P 1'
#
loop_
_entity.id
_entity.type
_entity.pdbx_description
1 polymer ?
#
loop_
_entity_poly.entity_id
_entity_poly.type
_entity_poly.pdbx_seq_one_letter_code
_entity_poly.pdbx_strand_id
1 'polypeptide(L)'
;MKINFDVKVVSGLVGSLNIQIIPLDLNRNKDCIDSIVIDEIAFSLVENIFNRDKEKFFHWGATFINQEKIRDIIKDLYRLHSFINQLDKYDKALKLIFEEETELFANHFIFFKPQALNMIIEITKFLEKAENEYDGITVLGV
;
A
#
# COMPACT_ATOMS: atom_id res chain seq x y z
N MET A 1 17.14 -0.94 9.55
CA MET A 1 16.30 0.09 8.89
C MET A 1 15.11 0.42 9.80
N LYS A 2 14.46 1.59 9.68
CA LYS A 2 13.21 1.88 10.42
C LYS A 2 12.04 1.71 9.46
N ILE A 3 11.09 0.84 9.81
CA ILE A 3 9.86 0.67 9.02
C ILE A 3 9.06 1.97 9.12
N ASN A 4 8.69 2.55 7.98
CA ASN A 4 7.96 3.80 7.91
C ASN A 4 6.57 3.61 7.28
N PHE A 5 5.53 3.60 8.11
CA PHE A 5 4.14 3.43 7.69
C PHE A 5 3.45 4.73 7.26
N ASP A 6 4.15 5.87 7.21
CA ASP A 6 3.56 7.14 6.81
C ASP A 6 3.11 7.12 5.34
N VAL A 7 1.86 7.53 5.08
CA VAL A 7 1.37 7.80 3.72
C VAL A 7 1.50 9.29 3.43
N LYS A 8 2.20 9.64 2.35
CA LYS A 8 2.45 11.04 1.99
C LYS A 8 1.73 11.40 0.71
N VAL A 9 0.92 12.46 0.75
CA VAL A 9 0.34 13.05 -0.46
C VAL A 9 1.42 13.88 -1.17
N VAL A 10 1.58 13.67 -2.46
CA VAL A 10 2.60 14.34 -3.27
C VAL A 10 2.03 14.77 -4.62
N SER A 11 2.71 15.74 -5.24
CA SER A 11 2.58 16.06 -6.66
C SER A 11 3.95 15.93 -7.29
N GLY A 12 4.05 15.26 -8.43
CA GLY A 12 5.31 14.87 -9.04
C GLY A 12 5.69 13.42 -8.78
N LEU A 13 6.58 12.91 -9.62
CA LEU A 13 7.18 11.59 -9.47
C LEU A 13 8.21 11.63 -8.32
N VAL A 14 8.11 10.67 -7.40
CA VAL A 14 9.03 10.57 -6.25
C VAL A 14 10.01 9.41 -6.45
N GLY A 15 11.29 9.74 -6.63
CA GLY A 15 12.35 8.73 -6.70
C GLY A 15 12.85 8.34 -5.31
N SER A 16 12.68 7.07 -4.93
CA SER A 16 13.35 6.36 -3.83
C SER A 16 12.85 4.90 -3.78
N LEU A 17 13.23 4.14 -2.75
CA LEU A 17 12.60 2.84 -2.42
C LEU A 17 11.20 3.08 -1.83
N ASN A 18 10.24 3.35 -2.70
CA ASN A 18 8.86 3.65 -2.34
C ASN A 18 7.89 3.10 -3.38
N ILE A 19 6.63 2.96 -2.97
CA ILE A 19 5.50 2.71 -3.84
C ILE A 19 4.68 3.98 -3.95
N GLN A 20 4.46 4.44 -5.18
CA GLN A 20 3.63 5.60 -5.49
C GLN A 20 2.33 5.14 -6.15
N ILE A 21 1.19 5.50 -5.56
CA ILE A 21 -0.14 5.23 -6.11
C ILE A 21 -0.70 6.54 -6.66
N ILE A 22 -1.00 6.53 -7.94
CA ILE A 22 -1.36 7.70 -8.74
C ILE A 22 -2.82 7.56 -9.20
N PRO A 23 -3.66 8.59 -9.07
CA PRO A 23 -4.98 8.56 -9.69
C PRO A 23 -4.82 8.64 -11.22
N LEU A 24 -5.58 7.81 -11.95
CA LEU A 24 -5.52 7.67 -13.42
C LEU A 24 -4.26 6.96 -13.96
N ASP A 25 -4.25 6.75 -15.27
CA ASP A 25 -3.06 6.35 -16.01
C ASP A 25 -2.08 7.52 -16.22
N LEU A 26 -0.80 7.19 -16.37
CA LEU A 26 0.27 8.18 -16.56
C LEU A 26 0.11 9.05 -17.81
N ASN A 27 -0.65 8.64 -18.85
CA ASN A 27 -0.86 9.52 -20.00
C ASN A 27 -1.81 10.67 -19.64
N ARG A 28 -2.78 10.41 -18.75
CA ARG A 28 -3.76 11.38 -18.25
C ARG A 28 -3.23 12.17 -17.04
N ASN A 29 -2.33 11.61 -16.25
CA ASN A 29 -1.73 12.24 -15.07
C ASN A 29 -0.18 12.16 -15.10
N LYS A 30 0.43 12.84 -16.08
CA LYS A 30 1.89 12.82 -16.29
C LYS A 30 2.68 13.39 -15.13
N ASP A 31 2.13 14.40 -14.47
CA ASP A 31 2.76 15.08 -13.35
C ASP A 31 2.47 14.38 -12.01
N CYS A 32 1.82 13.22 -12.03
CA CYS A 32 1.51 12.40 -10.84
C CYS A 32 0.83 13.25 -9.74
N ILE A 33 -0.10 14.11 -10.12
CA ILE A 33 -0.83 15.01 -9.21
C ILE A 33 -1.72 14.18 -8.29
N ASP A 34 -1.83 14.63 -7.04
CA ASP A 34 -2.63 14.00 -5.99
C ASP A 34 -2.28 12.51 -5.78
N SER A 35 -1.01 12.15 -5.93
CA SER A 35 -0.55 10.79 -5.64
C SER A 35 -0.33 10.58 -4.15
N ILE A 36 -0.32 9.33 -3.72
CA ILE A 36 0.22 8.93 -2.42
C ILE A 36 1.51 8.15 -2.57
N VAL A 37 2.43 8.32 -1.63
CA VAL A 37 3.71 7.61 -1.55
C VAL A 37 3.82 6.91 -0.21
N ILE A 38 4.25 5.65 -0.24
CA ILE A 38 4.45 4.77 0.90
C ILE A 38 5.83 4.14 0.79
N ASP A 39 6.52 3.97 1.91
CA ASP A 39 7.77 3.21 1.95
C ASP A 39 7.56 1.76 1.47
N GLU A 40 8.47 1.23 0.67
CA GLU A 40 8.30 -0.09 0.04
C GLU A 40 8.17 -1.22 1.07
N ILE A 41 8.94 -1.15 2.16
CA ILE A 41 8.86 -2.15 3.23
C ILE A 41 7.49 -2.08 3.89
N ALA A 42 6.97 -0.89 4.18
CA ALA A 42 5.66 -0.76 4.78
C ALA A 42 4.55 -1.23 3.82
N PHE A 43 4.64 -0.87 2.54
CA PHE A 43 3.67 -1.29 1.52
C PHE A 43 3.64 -2.81 1.33
N SER A 44 4.75 -3.50 1.53
CA SER A 44 4.81 -4.97 1.42
C SER A 44 3.80 -5.71 2.32
N LEU A 45 3.33 -5.07 3.40
CA LEU A 45 2.26 -5.59 4.26
C LEU A 45 0.93 -5.75 3.51
N VAL A 46 0.66 -4.88 2.53
CA VAL A 46 -0.58 -4.84 1.73
C VAL A 46 -0.37 -5.25 0.28
N GLU A 47 0.87 -5.42 -0.17
CA GLU A 47 1.23 -5.65 -1.58
C GLU A 47 0.44 -6.80 -2.23
N ASN A 48 0.29 -7.93 -1.53
CA ASN A 48 -0.44 -9.10 -2.05
C ASN A 48 -1.91 -8.80 -2.37
N ILE A 49 -2.50 -7.77 -1.76
CA ILE A 49 -3.89 -7.36 -2.05
C ILE A 49 -3.96 -6.71 -3.44
N PHE A 50 -2.94 -5.94 -3.81
CA PHE A 50 -2.84 -5.28 -5.12
C PHE A 50 -2.35 -6.23 -6.22
N ASN A 51 -1.58 -7.26 -5.86
CA ASN A 51 -0.85 -8.12 -6.80
C ASN A 51 -1.24 -9.60 -6.71
N ARG A 52 -2.54 -9.90 -6.64
CA ARG A 52 -3.08 -11.25 -6.35
C ARG A 52 -2.60 -12.36 -7.28
N ASP A 53 -2.23 -12.01 -8.52
CA ASP A 53 -1.93 -12.96 -9.60
C ASP A 53 -0.44 -13.02 -9.96
N LYS A 54 0.45 -12.27 -9.31
CA LYS A 54 1.88 -12.26 -9.67
C LYS A 54 2.77 -12.75 -8.53
N GLU A 55 4.00 -13.11 -8.89
CA GLU A 55 5.01 -13.59 -7.96
C GLU A 55 5.34 -12.55 -6.87
N LYS A 56 5.76 -13.03 -5.69
CA LYS A 56 6.34 -12.17 -4.65
C LYS A 56 7.56 -11.44 -5.22
N PHE A 57 7.81 -10.20 -4.75
CA PHE A 57 8.93 -9.36 -5.21
C PHE A 57 8.78 -8.88 -6.67
N PHE A 58 7.56 -8.47 -7.04
CA PHE A 58 7.26 -7.96 -8.37
C PHE A 58 7.75 -6.51 -8.52
N HIS A 59 8.62 -6.26 -9.49
CA HIS A 59 8.93 -4.90 -9.93
C HIS A 59 7.67 -4.26 -10.51
N TRP A 60 7.04 -3.37 -9.75
CA TRP A 60 5.76 -2.76 -10.10
C TRP A 60 5.81 -2.02 -11.44
N GLY A 61 6.95 -1.44 -11.80
CA GLY A 61 7.12 -0.67 -13.02
C GLY A 61 6.05 0.42 -13.08
N ALA A 62 5.29 0.46 -14.18
CA ALA A 62 4.04 1.20 -14.24
C ALA A 62 2.86 0.25 -14.46
N THR A 63 2.16 -0.09 -13.38
CA THR A 63 1.02 -1.02 -13.42
C THR A 63 -0.30 -0.28 -13.26
N PHE A 64 -1.14 -0.30 -14.28
CA PHE A 64 -2.49 0.22 -14.21
C PHE A 64 -3.46 -0.81 -13.60
N ILE A 65 -4.29 -0.36 -12.66
CA ILE A 65 -5.33 -1.15 -12.01
C ILE A 65 -6.68 -0.47 -12.29
N ASN A 66 -7.59 -1.21 -12.92
CA ASN A 66 -8.92 -0.70 -13.27
C ASN A 66 -9.85 -0.61 -12.05
N GLN A 67 -10.94 0.14 -12.21
CA GLN A 67 -11.93 0.40 -11.17
C GLN A 67 -12.54 -0.87 -10.53
N GLU A 68 -12.82 -1.92 -11.32
CA GLU A 68 -13.36 -3.18 -10.80
C GLU A 68 -12.40 -3.83 -9.79
N LYS A 69 -11.11 -3.89 -10.13
CA LYS A 69 -10.08 -4.41 -9.23
C LYS A 69 -9.87 -3.52 -8.00
N ILE A 70 -9.97 -2.19 -8.15
CA ILE A 70 -9.88 -1.25 -7.01
C ILE A 70 -10.94 -1.57 -5.97
N ARG A 71 -12.19 -1.82 -6.37
CA ARG A 71 -13.27 -2.15 -5.45
C ARG A 71 -12.97 -3.39 -4.60
N ASP A 72 -12.38 -4.41 -5.20
CA ASP A 72 -12.02 -5.63 -4.47
C ASP A 72 -10.78 -5.42 -3.59
N ILE A 73 -9.82 -4.59 -4.01
CA ILE A 73 -8.69 -4.15 -3.17
C ILE A 73 -9.20 -3.42 -1.92
N ILE A 74 -10.12 -2.46 -2.07
CA ILE A 74 -10.72 -1.72 -0.95
C ILE A 74 -11.34 -2.67 0.08
N LYS A 75 -12.13 -3.65 -0.37
CA LYS A 75 -12.75 -4.65 0.52
C LYS A 75 -11.70 -5.44 1.30
N ASP A 76 -10.63 -5.85 0.65
CA ASP A 76 -9.60 -6.67 1.28
C ASP A 76 -8.68 -5.85 2.20
N LEU A 77 -8.44 -4.57 1.90
CA LEU A 77 -7.80 -3.64 2.83
C LEU A 77 -8.63 -3.47 4.11
N TYR A 78 -9.96 -3.31 4.00
CA TYR A 78 -10.83 -3.27 5.18
C TYR A 78 -10.80 -4.57 5.99
N ARG A 79 -10.78 -5.73 5.33
CA ARG A 79 -10.64 -7.03 6.00
C ARG A 79 -9.32 -7.14 6.74
N LEU A 80 -8.21 -6.77 6.10
CA LEU A 80 -6.88 -6.77 6.72
C LEU A 80 -6.82 -5.79 7.90
N HIS A 81 -7.35 -4.58 7.74
CA HIS A 81 -7.43 -3.60 8.82
C HIS A 81 -8.21 -4.17 10.02
N SER A 82 -9.39 -4.75 9.79
CA SER A 82 -10.19 -5.37 10.85
C SER A 82 -9.45 -6.54 11.52
N PHE A 83 -8.78 -7.38 10.74
CA PHE A 83 -7.97 -8.48 11.25
C PHE A 83 -6.86 -7.97 12.19
N ILE A 84 -6.02 -7.04 11.72
CA ILE A 84 -4.92 -6.48 12.51
C ILE A 84 -5.47 -5.78 13.77
N ASN A 85 -6.57 -5.05 13.67
CA ASN A 85 -7.16 -4.32 14.78
C ASN A 85 -7.59 -5.25 15.94
N GLN A 86 -8.04 -6.46 15.65
CA GLN A 86 -8.44 -7.46 16.65
C GLN A 86 -7.28 -8.19 17.32
N LEU A 87 -6.06 -8.08 16.78
CA LEU A 87 -4.90 -8.78 17.31
C LEU A 87 -4.32 -8.08 18.55
N ASP A 88 -4.28 -8.79 19.68
CA ASP A 88 -3.58 -8.32 20.89
C ASP A 88 -2.07 -8.62 20.87
N LYS A 89 -1.64 -9.46 19.93
CA LYS A 89 -0.23 -9.85 19.73
C LYS A 89 0.02 -10.12 18.26
N TYR A 90 1.30 -10.12 17.86
CA TYR A 90 1.70 -10.41 16.50
C TYR A 90 1.14 -11.75 15.99
N ASP A 91 0.67 -11.75 14.74
CA ASP A 91 0.28 -12.94 14.00
C ASP A 91 1.26 -13.21 12.86
N LYS A 92 1.69 -14.47 12.71
CA LYS A 92 2.69 -14.89 11.71
C LYS A 92 2.23 -14.75 10.26
N ALA A 93 0.93 -14.52 10.02
CA ALA A 93 0.39 -14.18 8.72
C ALA A 93 0.82 -12.78 8.25
N LEU A 94 1.15 -11.88 9.18
CA LEU A 94 1.60 -10.52 8.88
C LEU A 94 3.10 -10.53 8.59
N LYS A 95 3.48 -10.50 7.32
CA LYS A 95 4.89 -10.51 6.91
C LYS A 95 5.20 -9.26 6.09
N LEU A 96 6.41 -8.76 6.24
CA LEU A 96 6.99 -7.74 5.37
C LEU A 96 7.90 -8.43 4.33
N ILE A 97 8.37 -7.64 3.37
CA ILE A 97 9.20 -8.12 2.25
C ILE A 97 10.51 -8.78 2.73
N PHE A 98 11.11 -8.26 3.81
CA PHE A 98 12.36 -8.77 4.36
C PHE A 98 12.15 -9.42 5.74
N GLU A 99 12.97 -10.43 6.03
CA GLU A 99 12.90 -11.20 7.29
C GLU A 99 13.28 -10.33 8.50
N GLU A 100 14.36 -9.55 8.40
CA GLU A 100 14.82 -8.66 9.49
C GLU A 100 13.74 -7.65 9.89
N GLU A 101 13.10 -7.01 8.92
CA GLU A 101 11.99 -6.08 9.15
C GLU A 101 10.75 -6.80 9.69
N THR A 102 10.47 -8.03 9.23
CA THR A 102 9.39 -8.85 9.77
C THR A 102 9.63 -9.18 11.25
N GLU A 103 10.85 -9.55 11.63
CA GLU A 103 11.23 -9.78 13.02
C GLU A 103 11.12 -8.51 13.86
N LEU A 104 11.60 -7.38 13.35
CA LEU A 104 11.48 -6.08 14.01
C LEU A 104 10.01 -5.71 14.26
N PHE A 105 9.16 -5.88 13.24
CA PHE A 105 7.73 -5.64 13.32
C PHE A 105 7.05 -6.56 14.33
N ALA A 106 7.39 -7.85 14.33
CA ALA A 106 6.85 -8.84 15.26
C ALA A 106 7.22 -8.53 16.72
N ASN A 107 8.49 -8.21 16.98
CA ASN A 107 9.01 -7.92 18.32
C ASN A 107 8.46 -6.61 18.91
N HIS A 108 8.03 -5.68 18.06
CA HIS A 108 7.48 -4.37 18.46
C HIS A 108 6.05 -4.18 17.95
N PHE A 109 5.27 -5.25 17.83
CA PHE A 109 3.97 -5.22 17.16
C PHE A 109 3.01 -4.19 17.76
N ILE A 110 2.92 -4.09 19.09
CA ILE A 110 2.03 -3.11 19.75
C ILE A 110 2.37 -1.66 19.37
N PHE A 111 3.66 -1.37 19.15
CA PHE A 111 4.12 -0.05 18.75
C PHE A 111 3.80 0.24 17.28
N PHE A 112 3.99 -0.73 16.39
CA PHE A 112 3.76 -0.55 14.95
C PHE A 112 2.30 -0.73 14.53
N LYS A 113 1.50 -1.52 15.25
CA LYS A 113 0.09 -1.78 14.97
C LYS A 113 -0.72 -0.52 14.63
N PRO A 114 -0.74 0.55 15.46
CA PRO A 114 -1.50 1.75 15.12
C PRO A 114 -1.01 2.45 13.85
N GLN A 115 0.30 2.39 13.56
CA GLN A 115 0.89 3.00 12.36
C GLN A 115 0.50 2.22 11.11
N ALA A 116 0.57 0.88 11.16
CA ALA A 116 0.13 0.01 10.08
C ALA A 116 -1.38 0.16 9.79
N LEU A 117 -2.21 0.25 10.84
CA LEU A 117 -3.65 0.51 10.69
C LEU A 117 -3.91 1.87 10.03
N ASN A 118 -3.16 2.92 10.43
CA ASN A 118 -3.28 4.24 9.83
C ASN A 118 -2.89 4.24 8.34
N MET A 119 -1.80 3.55 8.00
CA MET A 119 -1.38 3.39 6.61
C MET A 119 -2.47 2.73 5.77
N ILE A 120 -3.03 1.61 6.27
CA ILE A 120 -4.07 0.88 5.54
C ILE A 120 -5.28 1.78 5.31
N ILE A 121 -5.76 2.50 6.33
CA ILE A 121 -6.95 3.36 6.17
C ILE A 121 -6.70 4.57 5.26
N GLU A 122 -5.49 5.14 5.25
CA GLU A 122 -5.10 6.23 4.35
C GLU A 122 -5.05 5.76 2.89
N ILE A 123 -4.46 4.60 2.63
CA ILE A 123 -4.50 3.95 1.31
C ILE A 123 -5.95 3.68 0.91
N THR A 124 -6.77 3.10 1.80
CA THR A 124 -8.17 2.80 1.50
C THR A 124 -8.95 4.04 1.11
N LYS A 125 -8.87 5.12 1.88
CA LYS A 125 -9.57 6.40 1.59
C LYS A 125 -9.13 7.00 0.26
N PHE A 126 -7.84 6.91 -0.06
CA PHE A 126 -7.32 7.33 -1.35
C PHE A 126 -7.96 6.53 -2.50
N LEU A 127 -8.02 5.21 -2.36
CA LEU A 127 -8.63 4.33 -3.36
C LEU A 127 -10.14 4.55 -3.50
N GLU A 128 -10.86 4.81 -2.42
CA GLU A 128 -12.30 5.13 -2.47
C GLU A 128 -12.55 6.43 -3.24
N LYS A 129 -11.73 7.45 -3.02
CA LYS A 129 -11.79 8.68 -3.83
C LYS A 129 -11.54 8.35 -5.30
N ALA A 130 -10.50 7.58 -5.58
CA ALA A 130 -10.15 7.21 -6.95
C ALA A 130 -11.21 6.36 -7.65
N GLU A 131 -11.85 5.42 -6.94
CA GLU A 131 -12.95 4.60 -7.47
C GLU A 131 -14.15 5.45 -7.88
N ASN A 132 -14.44 6.53 -7.16
CA ASN A 132 -15.60 7.39 -7.44
C ASN A 132 -15.34 8.39 -8.58
N GLU A 133 -14.08 8.79 -8.80
CA GLU A 133 -13.72 9.88 -9.71
C GLU A 133 -13.06 9.40 -11.02
N TYR A 134 -12.45 8.21 -11.03
CA TYR A 134 -11.57 7.77 -12.11
C TYR A 134 -11.82 6.32 -12.54
N ASP A 135 -11.37 5.98 -13.75
CA ASP A 135 -11.49 4.64 -14.34
C ASP A 135 -10.47 3.63 -13.76
N GLY A 136 -9.55 4.11 -12.91
CA GLY A 136 -8.48 3.31 -12.31
C GLY A 136 -7.38 4.14 -11.65
N ILE A 137 -6.35 3.44 -11.21
CA ILE A 137 -5.12 3.99 -10.63
C ILE A 137 -3.89 3.42 -11.33
N THR A 138 -2.76 4.09 -11.21
CA THR A 138 -1.45 3.52 -11.55
C THR A 138 -0.65 3.32 -10.28
N VAL A 139 -0.09 2.12 -10.09
CA VAL A 139 0.88 1.82 -9.05
C VAL A 139 2.27 1.82 -9.67
N LEU A 140 3.15 2.66 -9.15
CA LEU A 140 4.57 2.72 -9.49
C LEU A 140 5.42 2.19 -8.35
N GLY A 141 6.44 1.42 -8.71
CA GLY A 141 7.46 0.93 -7.79
C GLY A 141 8.65 0.41 -8.57
N VAL A 142 9.83 0.51 -7.96
CA VAL A 142 11.10 0.07 -8.54
C VAL A 142 11.31 -1.40 -8.26
#